data_AF-X1HGW2-F1
#
_entry.id   AF-X1HGW2-F1
#
_cell.length_a   1.000
_cell.length_b   1.000
_cell.length_c   1.000
_cell.angle_alpha   90.00
_cell.angle_beta   90.00
_cell.angle_gamma   90.00
#
_symmetry.space_group_name_H-M   'P 1'
#
loop_
_entity.id
_entity.type
_entity.pdbx_description
1 polymer ?
#
loop_
_entity_poly.entity_id
_entity_poly.type
_entity_poly.pdbx_seq_one_letter_code
_entity_poly.pdbx_strand_id
1 'polypeptide(L)'
;MKNVDYWWMLKQGACELGGEFGVPINSKFEAALKEKKVTDPVLGKISVYDLVMIRLEQMNEETVLFDPFTGPIKDQEGRIRIEAGRRGTHDELWTMDWFVENVVGKIPR
;
A
#
# COMPACT_ATOMS: atom_id res chain seq x y z
N MET A 1 2.87 23.35 -19.17
CA MET A 1 2.80 21.87 -19.06
C MET A 1 1.34 21.50 -18.83
N LYS A 2 0.80 20.53 -19.58
CA LYS A 2 -0.57 20.05 -19.32
C LYS A 2 -0.53 19.19 -18.07
N ASN A 3 -1.51 19.39 -17.17
CA ASN A 3 -1.71 18.62 -15.95
C ASN A 3 -2.36 17.28 -16.32
N VAL A 4 -1.60 16.42 -17.00
CA VAL A 4 -2.05 15.08 -17.42
C VAL A 4 -1.57 14.10 -16.37
N ASP A 5 -2.50 13.32 -15.84
CA ASP A 5 -2.17 12.22 -14.95
C ASP A 5 -1.55 11.09 -15.79
N TYR A 6 -0.25 10.88 -15.63
CA TYR A 6 0.52 9.88 -16.39
C TYR A 6 0.52 8.51 -15.72
N TRP A 7 -0.20 8.34 -14.62
CA TRP A 7 -0.27 7.06 -13.93
C TRP A 7 -1.31 6.14 -14.56
N TRP A 8 -0.80 5.04 -15.12
CA TRP A 8 -1.62 3.87 -15.35
C TRP A 8 -1.80 3.19 -13.98
N MET A 9 -3.02 3.25 -13.45
CA MET A 9 -3.38 2.83 -12.08
C MET A 9 -3.94 1.40 -12.04
N LEU A 10 -4.05 0.83 -10.84
CA LEU A 10 -4.63 -0.50 -10.59
C LEU A 10 -5.98 -0.69 -11.30
N LYS A 11 -6.90 0.29 -11.17
CA LYS A 11 -8.21 0.31 -11.84
C LYS A 11 -8.14 0.13 -13.35
N GLN A 12 -7.07 0.60 -13.96
CA GLN A 12 -6.88 0.61 -15.39
C GLN A 12 -6.12 -0.64 -15.87
N GLY A 13 -5.78 -1.57 -14.96
CA GLY A 13 -5.08 -2.82 -15.27
C GLY A 13 -3.57 -2.69 -15.36
N ALA A 14 -2.99 -1.61 -14.84
CA ALA A 14 -1.54 -1.37 -14.90
C ALA A 14 -0.70 -2.34 -14.07
N CYS A 15 -1.31 -2.86 -13.00
CA CYS A 15 -0.75 -3.86 -12.12
C CYS A 15 -1.86 -4.78 -11.63
N GLU A 16 -1.48 -5.93 -11.08
CA GLU A 16 -2.37 -6.83 -10.38
C GLU A 16 -1.69 -7.33 -9.11
N LEU A 17 -2.50 -7.72 -8.12
CA LEU A 17 -2.01 -8.46 -6.95
C LEU A 17 -1.77 -9.91 -7.37
N GLY A 18 -0.59 -10.45 -7.09
CA GLY A 18 -0.31 -11.87 -7.30
C GLY A 18 1.17 -12.17 -7.53
N GLY A 19 1.51 -13.46 -7.45
CA GLY A 19 2.77 -13.99 -7.96
C GLY A 19 2.61 -14.71 -9.32
N GLU A 20 1.35 -14.96 -9.70
CA GLU A 20 0.93 -15.58 -10.95
C GLU A 20 -0.35 -14.86 -11.43
N PHE A 21 -0.52 -14.75 -12.75
CA PHE A 21 -1.63 -14.01 -13.34
C PHE A 21 -2.99 -14.53 -12.89
N GLY A 22 -3.84 -13.61 -12.39
CA GLY A 22 -5.17 -13.96 -11.87
C GLY A 22 -5.17 -14.72 -10.54
N VAL A 23 -4.01 -14.91 -9.90
CA VAL A 23 -3.88 -15.59 -8.60
C VAL A 23 -3.42 -14.58 -7.54
N PRO A 24 -4.35 -13.86 -6.88
CA PRO A 24 -4.01 -12.79 -5.95
C PRO A 24 -3.24 -13.28 -4.73
N ILE A 25 -3.58 -14.46 -4.21
CA ILE A 25 -2.91 -15.09 -3.08
C ILE A 25 -2.63 -16.53 -3.45
N ASN A 26 -1.39 -16.97 -3.23
CA ASN A 26 -1.03 -18.37 -3.43
C ASN A 26 -1.83 -19.26 -2.45
N SER A 27 -2.50 -20.27 -2.97
CA SER A 27 -3.39 -21.18 -2.23
C SER A 27 -2.74 -21.82 -0.99
N LYS A 28 -1.42 -22.00 -1.00
CA LYS A 28 -0.64 -22.47 0.16
C LYS A 28 -0.78 -21.60 1.40
N PHE A 29 -1.01 -20.29 1.23
CA PHE A 29 -1.07 -19.33 2.32
C PHE A 29 -2.49 -18.92 2.69
N GLU A 30 -3.50 -19.21 1.86
CA GLU A 30 -4.87 -18.78 2.10
C GLU A 30 -5.40 -19.21 3.47
N ALA A 31 -5.22 -20.49 3.83
CA ALA A 31 -5.70 -21.01 5.11
C ALA A 31 -5.06 -20.26 6.30
N ALA A 32 -3.74 -20.04 6.23
CA ALA A 32 -3.00 -19.32 7.26
C ALA A 32 -3.46 -17.86 7.37
N LEU A 33 -3.71 -17.18 6.24
CA LEU A 33 -4.15 -15.78 6.22
C LEU A 33 -5.61 -15.61 6.68
N LYS A 34 -6.47 -16.59 6.39
CA LYS A 34 -7.87 -16.62 6.86
C LYS A 34 -7.95 -16.90 8.37
N GLU A 35 -7.05 -17.71 8.90
CA GLU A 35 -6.98 -18.01 10.33
C GLU A 35 -6.46 -16.82 11.15
N LYS A 36 -5.43 -16.11 10.67
CA LYS A 36 -4.85 -14.95 11.36
C LYS A 36 -5.82 -13.78 11.34
N LYS A 37 -6.11 -13.24 12.52
CA LYS A 37 -6.97 -12.06 12.69
C LYS A 37 -6.16 -10.88 13.20
N VAL A 38 -6.52 -9.70 12.72
CA VAL A 38 -5.98 -8.41 13.13
C VAL A 38 -7.12 -7.48 13.50
N THR A 39 -6.81 -6.44 14.26
CA THR A 39 -7.75 -5.36 14.56
C THR A 39 -7.36 -4.16 13.72
N ASP A 40 -8.10 -3.90 12.66
CA ASP A 40 -7.95 -2.72 11.83
C ASP A 40 -8.71 -1.53 12.47
N PRO A 41 -8.15 -0.31 12.45
CA PRO A 41 -8.81 0.86 13.06
C PRO A 41 -10.18 1.21 12.47
N VAL A 42 -10.43 0.84 11.20
CA VAL A 42 -11.65 1.18 10.45
C VAL A 42 -12.56 -0.05 10.31
N LEU A 43 -11.98 -1.21 9.99
CA LEU A 43 -12.72 -2.44 9.69
C LEU A 43 -12.96 -3.33 10.91
N GLY A 44 -12.35 -3.01 12.05
CA GLY A 44 -12.46 -3.81 13.27
C GLY A 44 -11.71 -5.13 13.19
N LYS A 45 -12.21 -6.16 13.88
CA LYS A 45 -11.57 -7.48 13.93
C LYS A 45 -11.84 -8.25 12.64
N ILE A 46 -10.80 -8.46 11.83
CA ILE A 46 -10.90 -9.04 10.49
C ILE A 46 -9.77 -10.05 10.24
N SER A 47 -9.96 -10.99 9.30
CA SER A 47 -8.86 -11.88 8.89
C SER A 47 -7.83 -11.11 8.05
N VAL A 48 -6.57 -11.57 8.04
CA VAL A 48 -5.54 -10.96 7.18
C VAL A 48 -5.91 -11.11 5.71
N TYR A 49 -6.50 -12.25 5.34
CA TYR A 49 -6.98 -12.48 3.97
C TYR A 49 -8.02 -11.43 3.56
N ASP A 50 -9.08 -11.25 4.35
CA ASP A 50 -10.15 -10.32 4.02
C ASP A 50 -9.65 -8.88 4.02
N LEU A 51 -8.73 -8.53 4.94
CA LEU A 51 -8.09 -7.22 4.95
C LEU A 51 -7.36 -6.95 3.62
N VAL A 52 -6.55 -7.88 3.12
CA VAL A 52 -5.82 -7.72 1.85
C VAL A 52 -6.79 -7.51 0.70
N MET A 53 -7.84 -8.32 0.60
CA MET A 53 -8.82 -8.21 -0.48
C MET A 53 -9.61 -6.90 -0.43
N ILE A 54 -10.03 -6.47 0.76
CA ILE A 54 -10.71 -5.17 0.93
C ILE A 54 -9.78 -4.00 0.58
N ARG A 55 -8.49 -4.06 0.96
CA ARG A 55 -7.54 -3.00 0.59
C ARG A 55 -7.30 -2.98 -0.92
N LEU A 56 -7.26 -4.14 -1.58
CA LEU A 56 -7.20 -4.22 -3.03
C LEU A 56 -8.40 -3.54 -3.69
N GLU A 57 -9.61 -3.83 -3.23
CA GLU A 57 -10.84 -3.18 -3.70
C GLU A 57 -10.80 -1.65 -3.48
N GLN A 58 -10.39 -1.20 -2.29
CA GLN A 58 -10.28 0.22 -1.97
C GLN A 58 -9.24 0.96 -2.83
N MET A 59 -8.15 0.29 -3.21
CA MET A 59 -7.15 0.82 -4.15
C MET A 59 -7.66 0.84 -5.60
N ASN A 60 -8.67 0.03 -5.91
CA ASN A 60 -9.25 -0.11 -7.24
C ASN A 60 -10.40 0.89 -7.51
N GLU A 61 -10.86 1.60 -6.49
CA GLU A 61 -11.90 2.62 -6.59
C GLU A 61 -11.47 3.85 -7.40
N GLU A 62 -12.42 4.54 -8.03
CA GLU A 62 -12.13 5.74 -8.85
C GLU A 62 -11.39 6.82 -8.06
N THR A 63 -11.78 7.03 -6.79
CA THR A 63 -11.18 8.04 -5.92
C THR A 63 -10.01 7.51 -5.10
N VAL A 64 -9.65 6.22 -5.23
CA VAL A 64 -8.64 5.51 -4.44
C VAL A 64 -8.88 5.74 -2.94
N LEU A 65 -9.73 4.91 -2.32
CA LEU A 65 -10.13 5.10 -0.92
C LEU A 65 -9.03 4.74 0.09
N PHE A 66 -8.03 3.98 -0.35
CA PHE A 66 -6.88 3.61 0.45
C PHE A 66 -5.60 3.79 -0.38
N ASP A 67 -4.59 4.40 0.23
CA ASP A 67 -3.25 4.51 -0.34
C ASP A 67 -2.23 4.22 0.78
N PRO A 68 -1.31 3.24 0.58
CA PRO A 68 -0.34 2.86 1.61
C PRO A 68 0.64 3.99 1.96
N PHE A 69 0.77 5.00 1.11
CA PHE A 69 1.57 6.21 1.34
C PHE A 69 0.72 7.38 1.86
N THR A 70 -0.27 7.08 2.72
CA THR A 70 -1.01 8.10 3.47
C THR A 70 -0.40 8.25 4.87
N GLY A 71 -0.03 9.47 5.25
CA GLY A 71 0.67 9.73 6.50
C GLY A 71 -0.19 9.58 7.76
N PRO A 72 0.43 9.56 8.96
CA PRO A 72 1.82 9.95 9.18
C PRO A 72 2.82 8.84 8.84
N ILE A 73 3.83 9.16 8.02
CA ILE A 73 4.93 8.24 7.71
C ILE A 73 6.25 8.89 8.07
N LYS A 74 7.06 8.16 8.85
CA LYS A 74 8.39 8.58 9.28
C LYS A 74 9.46 7.70 8.66
N ASP A 75 10.62 8.30 8.41
CA ASP A 75 11.81 7.54 8.02
C ASP A 75 12.52 6.90 9.23
N GLN A 76 13.57 6.13 8.96
CA GLN A 76 14.45 5.50 9.97
C GLN A 76 15.10 6.47 10.97
N GLU A 77 15.14 7.76 10.66
CA GLU A 77 15.71 8.80 11.54
C GLU A 77 14.60 9.53 12.33
N GLY A 78 13.35 9.09 12.19
CA GLY A 78 12.18 9.66 12.85
C GLY A 78 11.64 10.94 12.19
N ARG A 79 12.17 11.33 11.02
CA ARG A 79 11.71 12.52 10.29
C ARG A 79 10.38 12.22 9.63
N ILE A 80 9.41 13.12 9.77
CA ILE A 80 8.13 13.02 9.08
C ILE A 80 8.37 13.26 7.58
N ARG A 81 8.02 12.28 6.76
CA ARG A 81 8.13 12.34 5.30
C ARG A 81 6.79 12.60 4.64
N ILE A 82 5.72 12.03 5.19
CA ILE A 82 4.35 12.29 4.76
C ILE A 82 3.53 12.63 6.00
N GLU A 83 2.90 13.80 5.98
CA GLU A 83 2.11 14.34 7.09
C GLU A 83 0.80 13.56 7.32
N ALA A 84 0.29 13.59 8.55
CA ALA A 84 -0.95 12.90 8.91
C ALA A 84 -2.12 13.29 7.99
N GLY A 85 -2.78 12.29 7.40
CA GLY A 85 -3.93 12.48 6.51
C GLY A 85 -3.60 12.98 5.10
N ARG A 86 -2.32 13.19 4.77
CA ARG A 86 -1.87 13.55 3.43
C ARG A 86 -1.40 12.29 2.68
N ARG A 87 -1.77 12.18 1.42
CA ARG A 87 -1.18 11.19 0.49
C ARG A 87 0.14 11.71 -0.04
N GLY A 88 1.13 10.81 -0.19
CA GLY A 88 2.37 11.10 -0.90
C GLY A 88 2.08 11.64 -2.30
N THR A 89 2.82 12.66 -2.72
CA THR A 89 2.73 13.19 -4.08
C THR A 89 3.49 12.30 -5.06
N HIS A 90 3.22 12.47 -6.35
CA HIS A 90 3.97 11.80 -7.41
C HIS A 90 5.49 11.98 -7.26
N ASP A 91 5.95 13.22 -7.11
CA ASP A 91 7.38 13.53 -7.02
C ASP A 91 8.02 12.93 -5.76
N GLU A 92 7.31 12.95 -4.63
CA GLU A 92 7.79 12.35 -3.37
C GLU A 92 7.99 10.83 -3.51
N LEU A 93 7.07 10.15 -4.19
CA LEU A 93 7.14 8.70 -4.39
C LEU A 93 8.18 8.32 -5.44
N TRP A 94 8.29 9.10 -6.52
CA TRP A 94 9.25 8.87 -7.59
C TRP A 94 10.71 9.08 -7.15
N THR A 95 10.93 10.04 -6.25
CA THR A 95 12.26 10.40 -5.73
C THR A 95 12.53 9.81 -4.35
N MET A 96 11.72 8.86 -3.89
CA MET A 96 11.83 8.27 -2.56
C MET A 96 13.19 7.59 -2.37
N ASP A 97 14.01 8.16 -1.47
CA ASP A 97 15.40 7.77 -1.19
C ASP A 97 15.62 7.48 0.30
N TRP A 98 14.57 7.01 0.98
CA TRP A 98 14.57 6.74 2.41
C TRP A 98 13.72 5.50 2.71
N PHE A 99 13.98 4.87 3.86
CA PHE A 99 13.18 3.76 4.37
C PHE A 99 12.35 4.18 5.58
N VAL A 100 11.20 3.55 5.75
CA VAL A 100 10.34 3.70 6.94
C VAL A 100 11.02 3.15 8.20
N GLU A 101 10.58 3.61 9.37
CA GLU A 101 11.21 3.37 10.68
C GLU A 101 11.44 1.90 11.06
N ASN A 102 10.66 0.96 10.51
CA ASN A 102 10.74 -0.47 10.81
C ASN A 102 11.63 -1.28 9.86
N VAL A 103 12.26 -0.64 8.86
CA VAL A 103 13.24 -1.29 7.98
C VAL A 103 14.61 -1.29 8.67
N VAL A 104 15.35 -2.41 8.60
CA VAL A 104 16.69 -2.54 9.21
C VAL A 104 17.80 -2.20 8.21
N GLY A 105 17.56 -2.44 6.92
CA GLY A 105 18.53 -2.18 5.85
C GLY A 105 18.83 -0.69 5.69
N LYS A 106 20.04 -0.37 5.22
CA LYS A 106 20.45 0.99 4.84
C LYS A 106 20.61 1.07 3.33
N ILE A 107 20.27 2.22 2.76
CA ILE A 107 20.48 2.47 1.33
C ILE A 107 21.99 2.57 1.09
N PRO A 108 22.56 1.81 0.14
CA PRO A 108 23.94 1.98 -0.28
C PRO A 108 24.17 3.41 -0.74
N ARG A 109 25.22 4.06 -0.23
CA ARG A 109 25.62 5.41 -0.63
C ARG A 109 26.87 5.37 -1.49
#